data_AF-A0A2N6AIP7-F1
#
_entry.id   AF-A0A2N6AIP7-F1
#
_cell.length_a   1.000
_cell.length_b   1.000
_cell.length_c   1.000
_cell.angle_alpha   90.00
_cell.angle_beta   90.00
_cell.angle_gamma   90.00
#
_symmetry.space_group_name_H-M   'P 1'
#
loop_
_entity.id
_entity.type
_entity.pdbx_description
1 polymer ?
#
loop_
_entity_poly.entity_id
_entity_poly.type
_entity_poly.pdbx_seq_one_letter_code
_entity_poly.pdbx_strand_id
1 'polypeptide(L)'
;MQPAIYELKKQILELERVGYIKHPEDIRKVLTRIRSICDEIEEGTVDIQDHPIQYKVINRLPFLLKPILKKDYFKGDYLEKFAVERTMQLKEADALITHNNFWKEHEDVKGNVFGSLPVEMMTANSVSKLLQMGWHEANVNVIDFKMKEIKEKAISRFCEKNFEQFILVKEKATGTYLALQYEAKKTHL
;
A
#
# COMPACT_ATOMS: atom_id res chain seq x y z
N MET A 1 -8.98 12.28 1.63
CA MET A 1 -9.93 12.17 0.49
C MET A 1 -11.32 11.73 0.94
N GLN A 2 -11.50 10.57 1.61
CA GLN A 2 -12.81 10.19 2.18
C GLN A 2 -13.42 11.23 3.15
N PRO A 3 -12.65 11.89 4.05
CA PRO A 3 -13.19 12.95 4.90
C PRO A 3 -13.69 14.18 4.14
N ALA A 4 -12.96 14.61 3.09
CA ALA A 4 -13.35 15.76 2.25
C ALA A 4 -14.60 15.46 1.41
N ILE A 5 -14.72 14.25 0.87
CA ILE A 5 -15.92 13.81 0.14
C ILE A 5 -17.14 13.73 1.07
N TYR A 6 -16.93 13.29 2.32
CA TYR A 6 -18.00 13.28 3.33
C TYR A 6 -18.46 14.70 3.66
N GLU A 7 -17.51 15.63 3.86
CA GLU A 7 -17.83 17.03 4.13
C GLU A 7 -18.52 17.70 2.94
N LEU A 8 -18.10 17.40 1.70
CA LEU A 8 -18.78 17.88 0.49
C LEU A 8 -20.25 17.44 0.44
N LYS A 9 -20.54 16.16 0.73
CA LYS A 9 -21.92 15.65 0.79
C LYS A 9 -22.76 16.38 1.83
N LYS A 10 -22.18 16.69 2.99
CA LYS A 10 -22.84 17.44 4.05
C LYS A 10 -23.19 18.87 3.60
N GLN A 11 -22.27 19.55 2.91
CA GLN A 11 -22.51 20.90 2.40
C GLN A 11 -23.53 20.94 1.26
N ILE A 12 -23.60 19.91 0.41
CA ILE A 12 -24.64 19.78 -0.62
C ILE A 12 -26.03 19.65 0.03
N LEU A 13 -26.18 18.81 1.05
CA LEU A 13 -27.43 18.68 1.81
C LEU A 13 -27.85 20.00 2.48
N GLU A 14 -26.88 20.77 2.97
CA GLU A 14 -27.14 22.08 3.55
C GLU A 14 -27.56 23.11 2.49
N LEU A 15 -26.97 23.06 1.30
CA LEU A 15 -27.37 23.90 0.16
C LEU A 15 -28.82 23.63 -0.25
N GLU A 16 -29.24 22.36 -0.26
CA GLU A 16 -30.62 21.97 -0.54
C GLU A 16 -31.60 22.53 0.51
N ARG A 17 -31.21 22.48 1.80
CA ARG A 17 -32.02 23.04 2.91
C ARG A 17 -32.15 24.56 2.81
N VAL A 18 -31.04 25.26 2.64
CA VAL A 18 -31.01 26.74 2.60
C VAL A 18 -31.64 27.27 1.31
N GLY A 19 -31.50 26.54 0.19
CA GLY A 19 -32.15 26.86 -1.09
C GLY A 19 -33.68 26.89 -1.00
N TYR A 20 -34.27 26.12 -0.08
CA TYR A 20 -35.71 26.13 0.18
C TYR A 20 -36.17 27.40 0.92
N ILE A 21 -35.30 28.01 1.72
CA ILE A 21 -35.60 29.15 2.61
C ILE A 21 -35.34 30.51 1.90
N LYS A 22 -34.67 30.51 0.75
CA LYS A 22 -34.42 31.67 -0.13
C LYS A 22 -33.67 32.85 0.53
N HIS A 23 -32.73 32.59 1.43
CA HIS A 23 -31.81 33.61 1.93
C HIS A 23 -30.52 33.67 1.08
N PRO A 24 -30.32 34.71 0.24
CA PRO A 24 -29.23 34.75 -0.73
C PRO A 24 -27.84 34.71 -0.09
N GLU A 25 -27.69 35.31 1.10
CA GLU A 25 -26.43 35.37 1.83
C GLU A 25 -25.98 33.99 2.34
N ASP A 26 -26.94 33.18 2.80
CA ASP A 26 -26.62 31.85 3.32
C ASP A 26 -26.33 30.86 2.19
N ILE A 27 -27.04 30.99 1.06
CA ILE A 27 -26.70 30.28 -0.19
C ILE A 27 -25.26 30.61 -0.60
N ARG A 28 -24.87 31.89 -0.58
CA ARG A 28 -23.52 32.34 -0.96
C ARG A 28 -22.45 31.77 -0.03
N LYS A 29 -22.69 31.71 1.29
CA LYS A 29 -21.77 31.10 2.25
C LYS A 29 -21.58 29.60 1.97
N VAL A 30 -22.67 28.86 1.77
CA VAL A 30 -22.60 27.42 1.49
C VAL A 30 -21.86 27.17 0.16
N LEU A 31 -22.16 27.93 -0.89
CA LEU A 31 -21.46 27.83 -2.17
C LEU A 31 -19.95 28.14 -2.07
N THR A 32 -19.58 29.13 -1.25
CA THR A 32 -18.18 29.46 -1.00
C THR A 32 -17.47 28.30 -0.28
N ARG A 33 -18.15 27.67 0.67
CA ARG A 33 -17.61 26.50 1.37
C ARG A 33 -17.48 25.27 0.46
N ILE A 34 -18.48 25.03 -0.40
CA ILE A 34 -18.42 23.98 -1.42
C ILE A 34 -17.23 24.21 -2.35
N ARG A 35 -17.02 25.45 -2.84
CA ARG A 35 -15.85 25.78 -3.68
C ARG A 35 -14.54 25.46 -2.97
N SER A 36 -14.37 25.93 -1.74
CA SER A 36 -13.16 25.65 -0.96
C SER A 36 -12.92 24.14 -0.78
N ILE A 37 -13.97 23.34 -0.55
CA ILE A 37 -13.83 21.88 -0.43
C ILE A 37 -13.50 21.25 -1.79
N CYS A 38 -14.10 21.74 -2.88
CA CYS A 38 -13.76 21.30 -4.24
C CYS A 38 -12.32 21.65 -4.57
N ASP A 39 -11.84 22.85 -4.23
CA ASP A 39 -10.45 23.27 -4.41
C ASP A 39 -9.51 22.38 -3.59
N GLU A 40 -9.83 22.06 -2.34
CA GLU A 40 -9.05 21.10 -1.51
C GLU A 40 -9.04 19.68 -2.11
N ILE A 41 -10.15 19.23 -2.69
CA ILE A 41 -10.23 17.96 -3.39
C ILE A 41 -9.39 18.05 -4.66
N GLU A 42 -9.47 19.14 -5.42
CA GLU A 42 -8.78 19.38 -6.68
C GLU A 42 -7.27 19.47 -6.49
N GLU A 43 -6.80 20.23 -5.49
CA GLU A 43 -5.41 20.26 -5.01
C GLU A 43 -4.95 18.88 -4.51
N GLY A 44 -5.86 18.10 -3.93
CA GLY A 44 -5.64 16.70 -3.54
C GLY A 44 -5.62 15.72 -4.71
N THR A 45 -6.28 16.07 -5.82
CA THR A 45 -6.40 15.30 -7.06
C THR A 45 -5.53 15.82 -8.18
N VAL A 46 -4.71 16.86 -7.97
CA VAL A 46 -3.74 17.35 -8.96
C VAL A 46 -3.13 16.13 -9.60
N ASP A 47 -3.47 15.95 -10.87
CA ASP A 47 -2.69 15.15 -11.78
C ASP A 47 -1.33 15.78 -11.67
N ILE A 48 -0.49 15.19 -10.82
CA ILE A 48 0.93 15.24 -11.00
C ILE A 48 1.03 14.76 -12.43
N GLN A 49 1.32 15.69 -13.35
CA GLN A 49 1.66 15.38 -14.73
C GLN A 49 2.38 14.04 -14.69
N ASP A 50 2.01 13.11 -15.58
CA ASP A 50 2.75 11.86 -15.83
C ASP A 50 4.19 12.24 -16.26
N HIS A 51 4.96 12.84 -15.36
CA HIS A 51 6.39 12.87 -15.41
C HIS A 51 6.75 11.40 -15.33
N PRO A 52 7.41 10.87 -16.38
CA PRO A 52 7.77 9.46 -16.38
C PRO A 52 8.60 9.22 -15.13
N ILE A 53 8.01 8.50 -14.17
CA ILE A 53 8.70 8.11 -12.94
C ILE A 53 9.85 7.25 -13.41
N GLN A 54 11.06 7.79 -13.30
CA GLN A 54 12.26 7.07 -13.67
C GLN A 54 12.54 6.08 -12.55
N TYR A 55 12.64 4.81 -12.90
CA TYR A 55 12.99 3.77 -11.96
C TYR A 55 13.99 2.80 -12.57
N LYS A 56 14.69 2.08 -11.71
CA LYS A 56 15.58 0.99 -12.10
C LYS A 56 15.31 -0.21 -11.22
N VAL A 57 15.16 -1.38 -11.85
CA VAL A 57 15.30 -2.65 -11.13
C VAL A 57 16.78 -2.80 -10.77
N ILE A 58 17.10 -2.68 -9.48
CA ILE A 58 18.47 -2.75 -8.97
C ILE A 58 18.86 -4.16 -8.55
N ASN A 59 17.86 -4.99 -8.23
CA ASN A 59 18.08 -6.39 -7.85
C ASN A 59 16.83 -7.23 -8.14
N ARG A 60 17.00 -8.55 -8.20
CA ARG A 60 15.91 -9.53 -8.26
C ARG A 60 16.23 -10.69 -7.32
N LEU A 61 15.36 -10.90 -6.33
CA LEU A 61 15.62 -11.82 -5.22
C LEU A 61 14.47 -12.80 -5.02
N PRO A 62 14.74 -14.06 -4.67
CA PRO A 62 13.71 -15.02 -4.30
C PRO A 62 13.19 -14.72 -2.89
N PHE A 63 11.86 -14.66 -2.73
CA PHE A 63 11.18 -14.51 -1.45
C PHE A 63 10.23 -15.67 -1.22
N LEU A 64 9.94 -15.96 0.05
CA LEU A 64 8.71 -16.64 0.44
C LEU A 64 7.65 -15.59 0.80
N LEU A 65 6.43 -15.83 0.34
CA LEU A 65 5.26 -14.98 0.52
C LEU A 65 4.13 -15.78 1.14
N LYS A 66 3.50 -15.26 2.20
CA LYS A 66 2.22 -15.79 2.69
C LYS A 66 1.08 -15.22 1.82
N PRO A 67 0.36 -16.04 1.06
CA PRO A 67 -0.64 -15.56 0.13
C PRO A 67 -1.88 -15.00 0.84
N ILE A 68 -2.43 -13.91 0.31
CA ILE A 68 -3.76 -13.43 0.68
C ILE A 68 -4.79 -14.25 -0.08
N LEU A 69 -5.72 -14.87 0.65
CA LEU A 69 -6.73 -15.79 0.11
C LEU A 69 -8.12 -15.15 -0.05
N LYS A 70 -8.30 -13.89 0.40
CA LYS A 70 -9.56 -13.15 0.28
C LYS A 70 -9.38 -11.88 -0.54
N LYS A 71 -10.29 -11.64 -1.49
CA LYS A 71 -10.29 -10.42 -2.32
C LYS A 71 -10.57 -9.15 -1.50
N ASP A 72 -11.55 -9.20 -0.61
CA ASP A 72 -11.91 -8.10 0.30
C ASP A 72 -11.22 -8.27 1.67
N TYR A 73 -9.89 -8.39 1.67
CA TYR A 73 -9.11 -8.72 2.88
C TYR A 73 -9.20 -7.66 3.99
N PHE A 74 -9.68 -6.44 3.71
CA PHE A 74 -9.96 -5.40 4.71
C PHE A 74 -11.30 -5.58 5.44
N LYS A 75 -12.15 -6.54 5.06
CA LYS A 75 -13.44 -6.78 5.71
C LYS A 75 -13.34 -7.84 6.81
N GLY A 76 -13.92 -7.53 7.98
CA GLY A 76 -13.99 -8.43 9.12
C GLY A 76 -12.64 -8.67 9.78
N ASP A 77 -12.46 -9.85 10.38
CA ASP A 77 -11.28 -10.22 11.18
C ASP A 77 -10.16 -10.90 10.37
N TYR A 78 -10.19 -10.79 9.04
CA TYR A 78 -9.28 -11.54 8.18
C TYR A 78 -7.81 -11.18 8.40
N LEU A 79 -7.46 -9.88 8.44
CA LEU A 79 -6.08 -9.45 8.65
C LEU A 79 -5.55 -9.84 10.03
N GLU A 80 -6.40 -9.82 11.06
CA GLU A 80 -6.03 -10.26 12.41
C GLU A 80 -5.72 -11.76 12.43
N LYS A 81 -6.61 -12.58 11.87
CA LYS A 81 -6.39 -14.03 11.73
C LYS A 81 -5.15 -14.33 10.89
N PHE A 82 -4.98 -13.63 9.78
CA PHE A 82 -3.81 -13.75 8.91
C PHE A 82 -2.53 -13.44 9.68
N ALA A 83 -2.50 -12.36 10.47
CA ALA A 83 -1.34 -11.97 11.26
C ALA A 83 -1.00 -13.00 12.35
N VAL A 84 -2.02 -13.54 13.03
CA VAL A 84 -1.87 -14.61 14.03
C VAL A 84 -1.28 -15.86 13.38
N GLU A 85 -1.89 -16.32 12.29
CA GLU A 85 -1.46 -17.52 11.57
C GLU A 85 -0.05 -17.37 11.00
N ARG A 86 0.25 -16.23 10.35
CA ARG A 86 1.59 -15.88 9.86
C ARG A 86 2.62 -15.99 10.99
N THR A 87 2.31 -15.41 12.14
CA THR A 87 3.23 -15.39 13.29
C THR A 87 3.45 -16.79 13.85
N MET A 88 2.40 -17.61 13.92
CA MET A 88 2.51 -19.01 14.34
C MET A 88 3.40 -19.82 13.40
N GLN A 89 3.17 -19.74 12.10
CA GLN A 89 3.96 -20.46 11.09
C GLN A 89 5.43 -20.02 11.08
N LEU A 90 5.68 -18.71 11.20
CA LEU A 90 7.04 -18.19 11.32
C LEU A 90 7.77 -18.69 12.58
N LYS A 91 7.05 -18.88 13.70
CA LYS A 91 7.63 -19.48 14.91
C LYS A 91 7.96 -20.95 14.69
N GLU A 92 7.03 -21.71 14.14
CA GLU A 92 7.19 -23.16 13.92
C GLU A 92 8.31 -23.49 12.91
N ALA A 93 8.54 -22.57 11.96
CA ALA A 93 9.63 -22.64 11.00
C ALA A 93 10.96 -22.03 11.49
N ASP A 94 11.04 -21.58 12.75
CA ASP A 94 12.21 -20.89 13.31
C ASP A 94 12.66 -19.64 12.50
N ALA A 95 11.71 -18.98 11.83
CA ALA A 95 11.96 -17.85 10.92
C ALA A 95 11.48 -16.48 11.47
N LEU A 96 10.77 -16.47 12.61
CA LEU A 96 10.17 -15.24 13.16
C LEU A 96 11.21 -14.14 13.48
N ILE A 97 12.35 -14.51 14.06
CA ILE A 97 13.39 -13.53 14.42
C ILE A 97 13.98 -12.90 13.17
N THR A 98 14.36 -13.72 12.19
CA THR A 98 14.85 -13.28 10.88
C THR A 98 13.84 -12.35 10.20
N HIS A 99 12.56 -12.75 10.17
CA HIS A 99 11.49 -11.93 9.64
C HIS A 99 11.42 -10.55 10.30
N ASN A 100 11.38 -10.52 11.63
CA ASN A 100 11.26 -9.28 12.37
C ASN A 100 12.49 -8.39 12.21
N ASN A 101 13.69 -8.95 12.09
CA ASN A 101 14.90 -8.17 11.86
C ASN A 101 14.89 -7.53 10.48
N PHE A 102 14.54 -8.29 9.44
CA PHE A 102 14.42 -7.77 8.08
C PHE A 102 13.43 -6.60 8.01
N TRP A 103 12.22 -6.75 8.56
CA TRP A 103 11.20 -5.69 8.50
C TRP A 103 11.41 -4.56 9.52
N LYS A 104 12.33 -4.67 10.49
CA LYS A 104 12.70 -3.54 11.36
C LYS A 104 13.59 -2.53 10.66
N GLU A 105 14.41 -2.98 9.71
CA GLU A 105 15.34 -2.15 8.94
C GLU A 105 14.63 -1.32 7.86
N HIS A 106 13.42 -1.74 7.49
CA HIS A 106 12.58 -1.12 6.47
C HIS A 106 11.36 -0.48 7.13
N GLU A 107 11.09 0.79 6.82
CA GLU A 107 9.82 1.40 7.20
C GLU A 107 8.76 1.05 6.14
N ASP A 108 7.74 0.29 6.54
CA ASP A 108 6.62 -0.05 5.66
C ASP A 108 5.75 1.19 5.41
N VAL A 109 5.79 1.69 4.18
CA VAL A 109 5.04 2.89 3.77
C VAL A 109 3.66 2.49 3.26
N LYS A 110 3.62 1.52 2.34
CA LYS A 110 2.38 1.06 1.70
C LYS A 110 2.58 -0.31 1.06
N GLY A 111 1.52 -1.09 0.91
CA GLY A 111 1.59 -2.34 0.15
C GLY A 111 0.34 -3.18 0.31
N ASN A 112 0.30 -4.26 -0.44
CA ASN A 112 -0.75 -5.28 -0.39
C ASN A 112 -0.18 -6.69 -0.18
N VAL A 113 1.05 -6.77 0.31
CA VAL A 113 1.68 -7.99 0.83
C VAL A 113 1.91 -7.80 2.32
N PHE A 114 1.47 -8.77 3.13
CA PHE A 114 1.48 -8.65 4.60
C PHE A 114 2.35 -9.70 5.30
N GLY A 115 3.13 -10.47 4.55
CA GLY A 115 4.03 -11.46 5.12
C GLY A 115 4.94 -12.03 4.05
N SER A 116 6.20 -11.62 4.05
CA SER A 116 7.19 -12.18 3.15
C SER A 116 8.60 -12.07 3.73
N LEU A 117 9.54 -12.84 3.18
CA LEU A 117 10.95 -12.82 3.62
C LEU A 117 11.88 -13.29 2.47
N PRO A 118 13.08 -12.71 2.30
CA PRO A 118 14.06 -13.23 1.36
C PRO A 118 14.48 -14.65 1.73
N VAL A 119 14.54 -15.54 0.74
CA VAL A 119 14.93 -16.94 0.93
C VAL A 119 16.37 -17.04 1.45
N GLU A 120 17.25 -16.16 0.99
CA GLU A 120 18.67 -16.12 1.36
C GLU A 120 18.93 -15.87 2.86
N MET A 121 17.96 -15.33 3.58
CA MET A 121 18.07 -15.08 5.03
C MET A 121 17.61 -16.26 5.89
N MET A 122 17.10 -17.33 5.27
CA MET A 122 16.50 -18.48 5.96
C MET A 122 17.34 -19.75 5.77
N THR A 123 17.20 -20.68 6.71
CA THR A 123 17.74 -22.03 6.53
C THR A 123 16.86 -22.83 5.56
N ALA A 124 17.43 -23.82 4.86
CA ALA A 124 16.67 -24.70 3.96
C ALA A 124 15.50 -25.42 4.68
N ASN A 125 15.68 -25.76 5.97
CA ASN A 125 14.63 -26.35 6.78
C ASN A 125 13.46 -25.38 7.04
N SER A 126 13.77 -24.12 7.40
CA SER A 126 12.76 -23.07 7.56
C SER A 126 11.97 -22.82 6.28
N VAL A 127 12.66 -22.75 5.14
CA VAL A 127 12.05 -22.61 3.81
C VAL A 127 11.10 -23.78 3.54
N SER A 128 11.58 -25.02 3.69
CA SER A 128 10.77 -26.22 3.45
C SER A 128 9.51 -26.27 4.33
N LYS A 129 9.62 -25.92 5.62
CA LYS A 129 8.47 -25.89 6.54
C LYS A 129 7.43 -24.86 6.11
N LEU A 130 7.86 -23.63 5.79
CA LEU A 130 6.95 -22.57 5.36
C LEU A 130 6.22 -22.94 4.06
N LEU A 131 6.91 -23.55 3.10
CA LEU A 131 6.30 -24.06 1.87
C LEU A 131 5.23 -25.12 2.17
N GLN A 132 5.51 -26.06 3.08
CA GLN A 132 4.51 -27.08 3.52
C GLN A 132 3.30 -26.45 4.21
N MET A 133 3.47 -25.28 4.85
CA MET A 133 2.40 -24.50 5.48
C MET A 133 1.67 -23.57 4.49
N GLY A 134 1.93 -23.70 3.18
CA GLY A 134 1.23 -22.95 2.13
C GLY A 134 1.80 -21.56 1.84
N TRP A 135 3.05 -21.28 2.25
CA TRP A 135 3.77 -20.12 1.71
C TRP A 135 4.21 -20.42 0.28
N HIS A 136 4.30 -19.38 -0.55
CA HIS A 136 4.65 -19.50 -1.96
C HIS A 136 5.97 -18.79 -2.26
N GLU A 137 6.75 -19.35 -3.18
CA GLU A 137 7.90 -18.65 -3.74
C GLU A 137 7.45 -17.54 -4.69
N ALA A 138 8.07 -16.38 -4.55
CA ALA A 138 7.90 -15.25 -5.45
C ALA A 138 9.27 -14.68 -5.82
N ASN A 139 9.44 -14.32 -7.10
CA ASN A 139 10.58 -13.49 -7.50
C ASN A 139 10.21 -12.03 -7.24
N VAL A 140 11.07 -11.32 -6.51
CA VAL A 140 10.84 -9.94 -6.12
C VAL A 140 11.84 -9.06 -6.83
N ASN A 141 11.33 -8.15 -7.66
CA ASN A 141 12.13 -7.08 -8.24
C ASN A 141 12.26 -5.96 -7.21
N VAL A 142 13.50 -5.59 -6.88
CA VAL A 142 13.80 -4.43 -6.04
C VAL A 142 13.97 -3.23 -6.95
N ILE A 143 13.06 -2.28 -6.82
CA ILE A 143 12.96 -1.11 -7.69
C ILE A 143 13.37 0.14 -6.91
N ASP A 144 14.37 0.84 -7.43
CA ASP A 144 14.80 2.15 -6.95
C ASP A 144 14.24 3.24 -7.86
N PHE A 145 13.58 4.23 -7.25
CA PHE A 145 12.95 5.35 -7.94
C PHE A 145 13.89 6.53 -8.24
N LYS A 146 15.20 6.42 -7.96
CA LYS A 146 16.30 7.28 -8.45
C LYS A 146 16.13 8.81 -8.35
N MET A 147 15.15 9.32 -7.64
CA MET A 147 14.79 10.73 -7.65
C MET A 147 14.76 11.28 -6.22
N LYS A 148 15.61 12.29 -5.96
CA LYS A 148 15.74 12.93 -4.65
C LYS A 148 14.49 13.69 -4.21
N GLU A 149 13.60 14.05 -5.13
CA GLU A 149 12.46 14.96 -4.87
C GLU A 149 11.10 14.40 -5.29
N ILE A 150 10.98 13.08 -5.52
CA ILE A 150 9.65 12.50 -5.74
C ILE A 150 8.88 12.44 -4.42
N LYS A 151 7.64 12.92 -4.44
CA LYS A 151 6.69 12.79 -3.34
C LYS A 151 6.24 11.33 -3.20
N GLU A 152 6.26 10.81 -1.97
CA GLU A 152 5.80 9.46 -1.61
C GLU A 152 4.44 9.08 -2.21
N LYS A 153 3.49 10.03 -2.23
CA LYS A 153 2.14 9.85 -2.79
C LYS A 153 2.18 9.50 -4.29
N ALA A 154 3.13 10.04 -5.04
CA ALA A 154 3.31 9.75 -6.46
C ALA A 154 3.84 8.33 -6.67
N ILE A 155 4.85 7.92 -5.89
CA ILE A 155 5.41 6.55 -5.92
C ILE A 155 4.34 5.53 -5.56
N SER A 156 3.60 5.81 -4.49
CA SER A 156 2.49 4.95 -4.03
C SER A 156 1.47 4.71 -5.13
N ARG A 157 1.01 5.78 -5.80
CA ARG A 157 0.05 5.69 -6.92
C ARG A 157 0.62 4.92 -8.11
N PHE A 158 1.90 5.15 -8.42
CA PHE A 158 2.59 4.42 -9.48
C PHE A 158 2.62 2.92 -9.19
N CYS A 159 3.00 2.51 -7.97
CA CYS A 159 3.01 1.11 -7.59
C CYS A 159 1.61 0.49 -7.66
N GLU A 160 0.58 1.17 -7.16
CA GLU A 160 -0.82 0.68 -7.23
C GLU A 160 -1.33 0.50 -8.66
N LYS A 161 -0.92 1.38 -9.59
CA LYS A 161 -1.34 1.32 -10.99
C LYS A 161 -0.61 0.24 -11.78
N ASN A 162 0.67 -0.01 -11.45
CA ASN A 162 1.55 -0.84 -12.28
C ASN A 162 1.84 -2.23 -11.69
N PHE A 163 1.67 -2.43 -10.39
CA PHE A 163 2.06 -3.65 -9.71
C PHE A 163 0.88 -4.32 -9.02
N GLU A 164 0.65 -5.60 -9.35
CA GLU A 164 -0.41 -6.39 -8.73
C GLU A 164 -0.11 -6.68 -7.26
N GLN A 165 1.15 -7.02 -6.94
CA GLN A 165 1.61 -7.27 -5.57
C GLN A 165 2.89 -6.48 -5.31
N PHE A 166 2.89 -5.63 -4.28
CA PHE A 166 4.05 -4.84 -3.93
C PHE A 166 4.10 -4.46 -2.44
N ILE A 167 5.31 -4.11 -2.01
CA ILE A 167 5.57 -3.34 -0.79
C ILE A 167 6.43 -2.14 -1.17
N LEU A 168 5.97 -0.95 -0.84
CA LEU A 168 6.76 0.27 -0.85
C LEU A 168 7.38 0.43 0.53
N VAL A 169 8.71 0.39 0.57
CA VAL A 169 9.49 0.58 1.79
C VAL A 169 10.31 1.86 1.68
N LYS A 170 10.61 2.44 2.84
CA LYS A 170 11.62 3.49 2.97
C LYS A 170 12.79 2.92 3.76
N GLU A 171 13.96 2.90 3.13
CA GLU A 171 15.18 2.43 3.79
C GLU A 171 15.62 3.49 4.81
N LYS A 172 15.72 3.11 6.09
CA LYS A 172 16.04 4.08 7.17
C LYS A 172 17.41 4.71 7.03
N ALA A 173 18.40 3.96 6.52
CA ALA A 173 19.77 4.41 6.42
C ALA A 173 19.97 5.53 5.38
N THR A 174 19.27 5.45 4.25
CA THR A 174 19.44 6.39 3.13
C THR A 174 18.25 7.33 2.94
N GLY A 175 17.10 7.02 3.55
CA GLY A 175 15.83 7.71 3.32
C GLY A 175 15.22 7.42 1.95
N THR A 176 15.78 6.49 1.18
CA THR A 176 15.38 6.17 -0.19
C THR A 176 14.12 5.31 -0.19
N TYR A 177 13.21 5.59 -1.12
CA TYR A 177 12.05 4.75 -1.37
C TYR A 177 12.41 3.61 -2.33
N LEU A 178 12.09 2.38 -1.93
CA LEU A 178 12.23 1.18 -2.75
C LEU A 178 10.86 0.51 -2.88
N ALA A 179 10.55 0.00 -4.07
CA ALA A 179 9.43 -0.91 -4.26
C ALA A 179 9.93 -2.34 -4.40
N LEU A 180 9.39 -3.23 -3.57
CA LEU A 180 9.48 -4.67 -3.72
C LEU A 180 8.28 -5.12 -4.55
N GLN A 181 8.49 -5.36 -5.83
CA GLN A 181 7.46 -5.83 -6.75
C GLN A 181 7.49 -7.35 -6.85
N TYR A 182 6.42 -8.01 -6.41
CA TYR A 182 6.31 -9.47 -6.40
C TYR A 182 5.77 -9.90 -7.75
N GLU A 183 6.54 -10.71 -8.45
CA GLU A 183 6.07 -11.40 -9.64
C GLU A 183 5.23 -12.59 -9.19
N ALA A 184 3.92 -12.50 -9.35
CA ALA A 184 3.08 -13.68 -9.23
C ALA A 184 3.51 -14.69 -10.31
N LYS A 185 3.90 -15.90 -9.91
CA LYS A 185 3.87 -17.04 -10.83
C LYS A 185 2.42 -17.12 -11.29
N LYS A 186 2.16 -16.86 -12.57
CA LYS A 186 0.84 -17.13 -13.18
C LYS A 186 0.60 -18.62 -13.05
N THR A 187 -0.07 -19.04 -11.99
CA THR A 187 -0.63 -20.39 -11.91
C THR A 187 -1.79 -20.37 -12.89
N HIS A 188 -1.59 -20.99 -14.06
CA HIS A 188 -2.69 -21.33 -14.94
C HIS A 188 -3.64 -22.23 -14.13
N LEU A 189 -4.77 -21.66 -13.70
CA LEU A 189 -5.95 -22.40 -13.29
C LEU A 189 -6.80 -22.70 -14.53
#